data_AF-A0A7S2GBJ7-F1
#
_entry.id   AF-A0A7S2GBJ7-F1
#
_cell.length_a   1.000
_cell.length_b   1.000
_cell.length_c   1.000
_cell.angle_alpha   90.00
_cell.angle_beta   90.00
_cell.angle_gamma   90.00
#
_symmetry.space_group_name_H-M   'P 1'
#
loop_
_entity.id
_entity.type
_entity.pdbx_description
1 polymer ?
#
loop_
_entity_poly.entity_id
_entity_poly.type
_entity_poly.pdbx_seq_one_letter_code
_entity_poly.pdbx_strand_id
1 'polypeptide(L)'
;ADLVRLAAFVLRMALVAAAMDDLIAGHRFGHVGWTDKERYNHAYVSVYEMLFEPIRDRIVNMTEIGVHLGGSLPLWHGYFPNAQVWAMDIGRQDAAAAIAKRLGDRVHY
;
A
#
# COMPACT_ATOMS: atom_id res chain seq x y z
N ALA A 1 5.76 18.01 -27.31
CA ALA A 1 6.20 16.81 -26.54
C ALA A 1 5.72 16.84 -25.08
N ASP A 2 5.46 18.01 -24.48
CA ASP A 2 5.13 18.12 -23.05
C ASP A 2 3.65 17.92 -22.67
N LEU A 3 2.68 18.29 -23.52
CA LEU A 3 1.26 18.12 -23.19
C LEU A 3 0.84 16.65 -23.05
N VAL A 4 1.42 15.76 -23.84
CA VAL A 4 1.16 14.31 -23.75
C VAL A 4 1.77 13.71 -22.49
N ARG A 5 2.93 14.21 -22.06
CA ARG A 5 3.59 13.78 -20.81
C ARG A 5 2.85 14.30 -19.59
N LEU A 6 2.36 15.55 -19.64
CA LEU A 6 1.56 16.15 -18.58
C LEU A 6 0.19 15.47 -18.48
N ALA A 7 -0.48 15.20 -19.60
CA ALA A 7 -1.74 14.47 -19.62
C ALA A 7 -1.56 13.02 -19.14
N ALA A 8 -0.49 12.33 -19.54
CA ALA A 8 -0.17 11.00 -19.01
C ALA A 8 0.19 11.02 -17.52
N PHE A 9 0.83 12.09 -17.04
CA PHE A 9 1.14 12.29 -15.62
C PHE A 9 -0.14 12.53 -14.80
N VAL A 10 -1.00 13.45 -15.24
CA VAL A 10 -2.29 13.73 -14.58
C VAL A 10 -3.23 12.52 -14.62
N LEU A 11 -3.26 11.80 -15.75
CA LEU A 11 -4.05 10.58 -15.89
C LEU A 11 -3.50 9.44 -15.01
N ARG A 12 -2.18 9.33 -14.85
CA ARG A 12 -1.55 8.38 -13.92
C ARG A 12 -1.87 8.73 -12.46
N MET A 13 -1.79 10.01 -12.08
CA MET A 13 -2.17 10.44 -10.73
C MET A 13 -3.65 10.15 -10.43
N ALA A 14 -4.55 10.40 -11.39
CA ALA A 14 -5.98 10.10 -11.21
C ALA A 14 -6.26 8.59 -11.11
N LEU A 15 -5.55 7.75 -11.87
CA LEU A 15 -5.71 6.29 -11.83
C LEU A 15 -5.15 5.67 -10.53
N VAL A 16 -4.14 6.32 -9.94
CA VAL A 16 -3.40 5.86 -8.77
C VAL A 16 -4.11 6.25 -7.48
N ALA A 17 -4.56 7.51 -7.38
CA ALA A 17 -5.48 7.93 -6.34
C ALA A 17 -6.71 7.00 -6.32
N ALA A 18 -7.26 6.67 -7.50
CA ALA A 18 -8.35 5.71 -7.61
C ALA A 18 -7.95 4.26 -7.20
N ALA A 19 -6.71 3.82 -7.44
CA ALA A 19 -6.25 2.49 -7.04
C ALA A 19 -5.98 2.38 -5.54
N MET A 20 -5.39 3.40 -4.92
CA MET A 20 -5.24 3.48 -3.46
C MET A 20 -6.60 3.67 -2.79
N ASP A 21 -7.48 4.49 -3.37
CA ASP A 21 -8.85 4.66 -2.91
C ASP A 21 -9.65 3.35 -3.04
N ASP A 22 -9.50 2.57 -4.11
CA ASP A 22 -10.11 1.24 -4.25
C ASP A 22 -9.52 0.21 -3.25
N LEU A 23 -8.22 0.29 -2.93
CA LEU A 23 -7.58 -0.53 -1.90
C LEU A 23 -8.07 -0.15 -0.49
N ILE A 24 -8.36 1.13 -0.26
CA ILE A 24 -8.88 1.66 1.00
C ILE A 24 -10.41 1.45 1.10
N ALA A 25 -11.15 1.51 -0.01
CA ALA A 25 -12.62 1.55 -0.04
C ALA A 25 -13.29 0.25 -0.52
N GLY A 26 -12.66 -0.59 -1.36
CA GLY A 26 -13.27 -1.74 -2.03
C GLY A 26 -12.69 -3.09 -1.58
N HIS A 27 -13.37 -3.87 -0.74
CA HIS A 27 -14.41 -4.84 -1.16
C HIS A 27 -13.98 -5.98 -2.12
N ARG A 28 -12.70 -6.12 -2.51
CA ARG A 28 -12.19 -7.37 -3.15
C ARG A 28 -11.65 -8.40 -2.14
N PHE A 29 -11.39 -7.95 -0.93
CA PHE A 29 -11.17 -8.77 0.24
C PHE A 29 -12.01 -8.08 1.32
N GLY A 30 -13.09 -8.72 1.81
CA GLY A 30 -14.08 -8.08 2.68
C GLY A 30 -13.42 -7.34 3.85
N HIS A 31 -13.78 -6.07 4.08
CA HIS A 31 -13.27 -5.22 5.16
C HIS A 31 -11.80 -5.48 5.56
N VAL A 32 -10.86 -5.40 4.62
CA VAL A 32 -9.44 -5.54 4.95
C VAL A 32 -8.79 -4.16 5.02
N GLY A 33 -8.51 -3.72 6.25
CA GLY A 33 -7.66 -2.57 6.52
C GLY A 33 -8.19 -1.70 7.65
N TRP A 34 -8.22 -2.21 8.89
CA TRP A 34 -8.33 -1.37 10.10
C TRP A 34 -7.02 -0.61 10.32
N THR A 35 -6.60 0.16 9.33
CA THR A 35 -5.41 1.01 9.38
C THR A 35 -5.85 2.46 9.32
N ASP A 36 -5.19 3.27 10.13
CA ASP A 36 -5.33 4.72 10.20
C ASP A 36 -4.89 5.42 8.89
N LYS A 37 -4.36 4.72 7.89
CA LYS A 37 -3.94 5.32 6.61
C LYS A 37 -5.12 5.69 5.69
N GLU A 38 -6.32 5.86 6.22
CA GLU A 38 -7.52 6.25 5.48
C GLU A 38 -7.54 7.75 5.13
N ARG A 39 -8.11 8.07 3.97
CA ARG A 39 -8.17 9.42 3.40
C ARG A 39 -8.88 10.44 4.30
N TYR A 40 -9.89 10.01 5.06
CA TYR A 40 -10.75 10.91 5.81
C TYR A 40 -10.19 11.32 7.18
N ASN A 41 -9.17 10.62 7.66
CA ASN A 41 -8.66 10.78 9.02
C ASN A 41 -7.16 11.13 9.05
N HIS A 42 -6.37 10.76 8.01
CA HIS A 42 -4.94 11.06 7.98
C HIS A 42 -4.39 11.42 6.58
N ALA A 43 -3.75 12.60 6.49
CA ALA A 43 -3.20 13.20 5.27
C ALA A 43 -1.97 12.48 4.66
N TYR A 44 -1.72 11.21 5.02
CA TYR A 44 -0.54 10.49 4.56
C TYR A 44 -0.69 9.86 3.18
N VAL A 45 -1.92 9.57 2.73
CA VAL A 45 -2.16 8.96 1.41
C VAL A 45 -1.60 9.83 0.28
N SER A 46 -1.89 11.13 0.30
CA SER A 46 -1.39 12.07 -0.72
C SER A 46 0.13 12.24 -0.68
N VAL A 47 0.74 12.14 0.52
CA VAL A 47 2.20 12.18 0.68
C VAL A 47 2.83 10.90 0.14
N TYR A 48 2.27 9.73 0.45
CA TYR A 48 2.76 8.45 -0.08
C TYR A 48 2.65 8.39 -1.60
N GLU A 49 1.52 8.84 -2.16
CA GLU A 49 1.33 8.92 -3.61
C GLU A 49 2.38 9.82 -4.26
N MET A 50 2.57 11.03 -3.74
CA MET A 50 3.58 11.97 -4.25
C MET A 50 5.00 11.38 -4.24
N LEU A 51 5.37 10.66 -3.17
CA LEU A 51 6.72 10.15 -2.97
C LEU A 51 6.98 8.85 -3.72
N PHE A 52 6.02 7.92 -3.70
CA PHE A 52 6.25 6.55 -4.12
C PHE A 52 5.70 6.24 -5.51
N GLU A 53 4.69 6.97 -5.98
CA GLU A 53 4.12 6.68 -7.30
C GLU A 53 5.15 6.72 -8.44
N PRO A 54 6.08 7.69 -8.50
CA PRO A 54 7.08 7.73 -9.57
C PRO A 54 8.05 6.53 -9.57
N ILE A 55 8.12 5.78 -8.47
CA ILE A 55 9.09 4.70 -8.25
C ILE A 55 8.44 3.37 -7.85
N ARG A 56 7.11 3.26 -7.80
CA ARG A 56 6.39 2.12 -7.22
C ARG A 56 6.79 0.77 -7.86
N ASP A 57 6.98 0.76 -9.17
CA ASP A 57 7.30 -0.46 -9.93
C ASP A 57 8.79 -0.81 -9.84
N ARG A 58 9.62 0.13 -9.36
CA ARG A 58 11.08 -0.04 -9.16
C ARG A 58 11.43 -0.47 -7.74
N ILE A 59 10.52 -0.29 -6.79
CA ILE A 59 10.70 -0.73 -5.41
C ILE A 59 10.59 -2.27 -5.39
N VAL A 60 11.67 -2.92 -4.96
CA VAL A 60 11.76 -4.38 -4.85
C VAL A 60 11.74 -4.87 -3.40
N ASN A 61 11.94 -3.97 -2.43
CA ASN A 61 11.81 -4.24 -1.00
C ASN A 61 11.11 -3.06 -0.32
N MET A 62 10.07 -3.35 0.46
CA MET A 62 9.31 -2.40 1.26
C MET A 62 9.29 -2.90 2.71
N THR A 63 9.78 -2.09 3.65
CA THR A 63 9.81 -2.48 5.06
C THR A 63 8.89 -1.58 5.89
N GLU A 64 8.01 -2.18 6.68
CA GLU A 64 7.19 -1.51 7.68
C GLU A 64 7.61 -1.92 9.08
N ILE A 65 7.80 -0.94 9.95
CA ILE A 65 8.10 -1.12 11.37
C ILE A 65 6.88 -0.63 12.16
N GLY A 66 6.35 -1.47 13.05
CA GLY A 66 5.13 -1.21 13.81
C GLY A 66 3.88 -1.59 13.01
N VAL A 67 3.73 -2.87 12.71
CA VAL A 67 2.60 -3.37 11.88
C VAL A 67 1.32 -3.61 12.67
N HIS A 68 1.39 -3.68 14.00
CA HIS A 68 0.24 -3.91 14.88
C HIS A 68 -0.62 -5.09 14.39
N LEU A 69 -1.90 -4.90 14.09
CA LEU A 69 -2.79 -5.97 13.61
C LEU A 69 -2.62 -6.32 12.12
N GLY A 70 -1.67 -5.70 11.41
CA GLY A 70 -1.33 -6.02 10.02
C GLY A 70 -2.25 -5.41 8.95
N GLY A 71 -3.06 -4.40 9.31
CA GLY A 71 -4.03 -3.78 8.39
C GLY A 71 -3.40 -3.07 7.18
N SER A 72 -2.14 -2.65 7.29
CA SER A 72 -1.35 -2.00 6.25
C SER A 72 -0.67 -2.98 5.27
N LEU A 73 -0.51 -4.25 5.64
CA LEU A 73 0.18 -5.24 4.80
C LEU A 73 -0.47 -5.44 3.43
N PRO A 74 -1.80 -5.55 3.31
CA PRO A 74 -2.47 -5.64 2.01
C PRO A 74 -2.30 -4.38 1.17
N LEU A 75 -2.28 -3.21 1.82
CA LEU A 75 -2.04 -1.92 1.17
C LEU A 75 -0.66 -1.90 0.53
N TRP A 76 0.39 -2.23 1.29
CA TRP A 76 1.76 -2.25 0.77
C TRP A 76 1.97 -3.35 -0.28
N HIS A 77 1.38 -4.54 -0.07
CA HIS A 77 1.45 -5.65 -1.02
C HIS A 77 0.79 -5.31 -2.37
N GLY A 78 -0.34 -4.60 -2.35
CA GLY A 78 -1.04 -4.16 -3.56
C GLY A 78 -0.38 -2.96 -4.25
N TYR A 79 0.11 -2.00 -3.46
CA TYR A 79 0.67 -0.76 -3.99
C TYR A 79 2.06 -0.93 -4.63
N PHE A 80 2.90 -1.84 -4.08
CA PHE A 80 4.20 -2.19 -4.64
C PHE A 80 4.17 -3.56 -5.30
N PRO A 81 3.81 -3.65 -6.61
CA PRO A 81 3.53 -4.94 -7.26
C PRO A 81 4.76 -5.86 -7.36
N ASN A 82 5.96 -5.28 -7.38
CA ASN A 82 7.22 -6.01 -7.53
C ASN A 82 7.99 -6.17 -6.21
N ALA A 83 7.51 -5.59 -5.11
CA ALA A 83 8.24 -5.59 -3.86
C ALA A 83 7.99 -6.86 -3.04
N GLN A 84 9.04 -7.26 -2.31
CA GLN A 84 8.92 -8.02 -1.07
C GLN A 84 8.53 -7.06 0.06
N VAL A 85 7.48 -7.38 0.81
CA VAL A 85 6.99 -6.60 1.96
C VAL A 85 7.51 -7.25 3.24
N TRP A 86 8.33 -6.52 3.98
CA TRP A 86 8.91 -6.95 5.25
C TRP A 86 8.22 -6.22 6.39
N ALA A 87 7.60 -6.96 7.28
CA ALA A 87 6.79 -6.43 8.38
C ALA A 87 7.46 -6.78 9.71
N MET A 88 7.70 -5.78 10.55
CA MET A 88 8.36 -5.95 11.85
C MET A 88 7.56 -5.26 12.94
N ASP A 89 7.53 -5.85 14.13
CA ASP A 89 6.93 -5.27 15.32
C ASP A 89 7.74 -5.68 16.56
N ILE A 90 7.63 -4.92 17.65
CA ILE A 90 8.40 -5.19 18.88
C ILE A 90 7.91 -6.47 19.60
N GLY A 91 6.66 -6.89 19.31
CA GLY A 91 6.07 -8.11 19.84
C GLY A 91 5.50 -9.00 18.74
N ARG A 92 5.13 -10.23 19.11
CA ARG A 92 4.46 -11.16 18.20
C ARG A 92 3.02 -10.72 17.97
N GLN A 93 2.71 -10.36 16.74
CA GLN A 93 1.38 -9.96 16.29
C GLN A 93 0.77 -11.11 15.46
N ASP A 94 0.02 -11.98 16.12
CA ASP A 94 -0.56 -13.18 15.49
C ASP A 94 -1.51 -12.84 14.34
N ALA A 95 -2.22 -11.73 14.46
CA ALA A 95 -3.07 -11.21 13.39
C ALA A 95 -2.25 -10.82 12.15
N ALA A 96 -1.15 -10.09 12.32
CA ALA A 96 -0.27 -9.69 11.22
C ALA A 96 0.38 -10.91 10.55
N ALA A 97 0.87 -11.87 11.35
CA ALA A 97 1.41 -13.13 10.84
C ALA A 97 0.39 -13.91 10.00
N ALA A 98 -0.86 -13.98 10.46
CA ALA A 98 -1.94 -14.65 9.74
C ALA A 98 -2.30 -13.92 8.43
N ILE A 99 -2.25 -12.58 8.41
CA ILE A 99 -2.45 -11.78 7.20
C ILE A 99 -1.31 -12.00 6.21
N ALA A 100 -0.04 -11.91 6.66
CA ALA A 100 1.13 -12.16 5.82
C ALA A 100 1.04 -13.53 5.12
N LYS A 101 0.72 -14.58 5.88
CA LYS A 101 0.51 -15.92 5.33
C LYS A 101 -0.60 -15.99 4.27
N ARG A 102 -1.65 -15.17 4.38
CA ARG A 102 -2.75 -15.11 3.39
C ARG A 102 -2.38 -14.33 2.15
N LEU A 103 -1.54 -13.30 2.28
CA LEU A 103 -1.05 -12.48 1.16
C LEU A 103 0.00 -13.22 0.31
N GLY A 104 0.63 -14.25 0.87
CA GLY A 104 1.49 -15.18 0.15
C GLY A 104 2.96 -14.77 0.14
N ASP A 105 3.71 -15.32 -0.81
CA ASP A 105 5.18 -15.42 -0.76
C ASP A 105 5.94 -14.08 -0.79
N ARG A 106 5.24 -12.98 -1.07
CA ARG A 106 5.84 -11.63 -1.08
C ARG A 106 5.76 -10.91 0.27
N VAL A 107 5.10 -11.47 1.28
CA VAL A 107 4.93 -10.82 2.58
C VAL A 107 5.60 -11.62 3.68
N HIS A 108 6.57 -10.99 4.36
CA HIS A 108 7.42 -11.58 5.40
C HIS A 108 7.10 -10.89 6.73
N TYR A 109 6.73 -11.65 7.75
CA TYR A 109 6.45 -11.17 9.10
C TYR A 109 7.13 -12.08 10.13
#